data_AF-A0A9P1G1G1-F1
#
_entry.id   AF-A0A9P1G1G1-F1
#
_cell.length_a   1.000
_cell.length_b   1.000
_cell.length_c   1.000
_cell.angle_alpha   90.00
_cell.angle_beta   90.00
_cell.angle_gamma   90.00
#
_symmetry.space_group_name_H-M   'P 1'
#
loop_
_entity.id
_entity.type
_entity.pdbx_description
1 polymer ?
#
loop_
_entity_poly.entity_id
_entity_poly.type
_entity_poly.pdbx_seq_one_letter_code
_entity_poly.pdbx_strand_id
1 'polypeptide(L)'
;MTDIALMSGLANVLREASAALGRLGGRVAIETDGNSRGDKADIQEAALALEQVADTIDSGRGFNSAKVPSLSEKLAAIARGKLSLASEPRVELRPRSRSSSTSSRLSRVSERSGVDEEAIQAFVATYDLDPWVGEALAMLSPSQRSSVIKTPLKVEHARNRNGVVMSRVKTVTPVERRIQIFTKVNELGEGVIDRLSTLTPEQCEAVMDSGMKIQRASNPSGVAMSRISEALRNLPDERHSEPFESRLGDRYRKVRSRSRRRTPKTQEVAEIPQDVKHLMQELGLEVWCGEVLRRLTLWQRQAVVRELGNMHDVRNPTGVVISRIKQIVTPDELLQIFIELNGLDQDVEAKLWELTPEQRIEVLAPGIYVQNVRNTSTAVRSRIGNVLEGRKAMTRARAEEGRSSHRQSRHTLRSRSRRRALSAWTHWQWTHWPRAKGS
;
A
#
# COMPACT_ATOMS: atom_id res chain seq x y z
N MET A 1 -50.97 -27.74 -15.41
CA MET A 1 -49.83 -27.05 -16.08
C MET A 1 -49.15 -26.01 -15.21
N THR A 2 -49.83 -25.44 -14.19
CA THR A 2 -49.25 -24.46 -13.25
C THR A 2 -48.18 -25.05 -12.32
N ASP A 3 -48.31 -26.31 -11.92
CA ASP A 3 -47.42 -26.89 -10.89
C ASP A 3 -46.00 -27.16 -11.40
N ILE A 4 -45.83 -27.47 -12.69
CA ILE A 4 -44.51 -27.74 -13.27
C ILE A 4 -43.66 -26.46 -13.30
N ALA A 5 -44.26 -25.34 -13.68
CA ALA A 5 -43.58 -24.04 -13.69
C ALA A 5 -43.20 -23.58 -12.27
N LEU A 6 -44.07 -23.88 -11.28
CA LEU A 6 -43.84 -23.50 -9.89
C LEU A 6 -42.73 -24.36 -9.26
N MET A 7 -42.68 -25.67 -9.54
CA MET A 7 -41.61 -26.55 -9.06
C MET A 7 -40.26 -26.21 -9.71
N SER A 8 -40.24 -25.88 -11.01
CA SER A 8 -39.02 -25.41 -11.67
C SER A 8 -38.52 -24.07 -11.10
N GLY A 9 -39.44 -23.14 -10.78
CA GLY A 9 -39.11 -21.91 -10.08
C GLY A 9 -38.48 -22.16 -8.71
N LEU A 10 -39.03 -23.09 -7.93
CA LEU A 10 -38.49 -23.47 -6.62
C LEU A 10 -37.10 -24.09 -6.72
N ALA A 11 -36.85 -24.97 -7.70
CA ALA A 11 -35.53 -25.56 -7.92
C ALA A 11 -34.45 -24.50 -8.21
N ASN A 12 -34.79 -23.49 -9.03
CA ASN A 12 -33.86 -22.39 -9.32
C ASN A 12 -33.52 -21.56 -8.09
N VAL A 13 -34.51 -21.24 -7.25
CA VAL A 13 -34.28 -20.52 -5.97
C VAL A 13 -33.37 -21.32 -5.04
N LEU A 14 -33.54 -22.63 -4.95
CA LEU A 14 -32.70 -23.50 -4.12
C LEU A 14 -31.25 -23.57 -4.63
N ARG A 15 -31.04 -23.61 -5.95
CA ARG A 15 -29.69 -23.54 -6.54
C ARG A 15 -29.01 -22.18 -6.28
N GLU A 16 -29.75 -21.09 -6.41
CA GLU A 16 -29.22 -19.75 -6.09
C GLU A 16 -28.85 -19.62 -4.61
N ALA A 17 -29.68 -20.17 -3.71
CA ALA A 17 -29.40 -20.22 -2.28
C ALA A 17 -28.17 -21.08 -1.95
N SER A 18 -28.03 -22.25 -2.58
CA SER A 18 -26.83 -23.10 -2.46
C SER A 18 -25.57 -22.36 -2.92
N ALA A 19 -25.62 -21.72 -4.10
CA ALA A 19 -24.50 -20.94 -4.62
C ALA A 19 -24.15 -19.74 -3.72
N ALA A 20 -25.14 -19.09 -3.11
CA ALA A 20 -24.91 -18.02 -2.15
C ALA A 20 -24.23 -18.53 -0.87
N LEU A 21 -24.64 -19.68 -0.35
CA LEU A 21 -24.00 -20.32 0.81
C LEU A 21 -22.57 -20.79 0.49
N GLY A 22 -22.32 -21.32 -0.71
CA GLY A 22 -20.97 -21.65 -1.17
C GLY A 22 -20.04 -20.43 -1.20
N ARG A 23 -20.54 -19.28 -1.67
CA ARG A 23 -19.79 -18.00 -1.64
C ARG A 23 -19.53 -17.51 -0.21
N LEU A 24 -20.50 -17.69 0.70
CA LEU A 24 -20.36 -17.37 2.12
C LEU A 24 -19.33 -18.28 2.81
N GLY A 25 -19.38 -19.60 2.59
CA GLY A 25 -18.40 -20.54 3.12
C GLY A 25 -16.97 -20.29 2.62
N GLY A 26 -16.82 -19.88 1.36
CA GLY A 26 -15.52 -19.47 0.79
C GLY A 26 -14.97 -18.17 1.38
N ARG A 27 -15.84 -17.23 1.77
CA ARG A 27 -15.43 -15.98 2.45
C ARG A 27 -15.03 -16.24 3.91
N VAL A 28 -15.78 -17.06 4.64
CA VAL A 28 -15.45 -17.42 6.04
C VAL A 28 -14.13 -18.19 6.15
N ALA A 29 -13.73 -18.93 5.09
CA ALA A 29 -12.43 -19.60 5.02
C ALA A 29 -11.23 -18.64 5.02
N ILE A 30 -11.42 -17.37 4.64
CA ILE A 30 -10.35 -16.36 4.56
C ILE A 30 -10.26 -15.54 5.86
N GLU A 31 -11.31 -15.52 6.69
CA GLU A 31 -11.41 -14.61 7.85
C GLU A 31 -11.14 -15.24 9.23
N THR A 32 -10.99 -16.56 9.33
CA THR A 32 -10.90 -17.23 10.64
C THR A 32 -9.68 -18.15 10.77
N ASP A 33 -8.56 -17.57 11.23
CA ASP A 33 -7.31 -18.24 11.62
C ASP A 33 -7.32 -18.80 13.07
N GLY A 34 -8.49 -19.06 13.65
CA GLY A 34 -8.58 -19.49 15.05
C GLY A 34 -9.74 -20.46 15.34
N ASN A 35 -9.40 -21.74 15.45
CA ASN A 35 -10.07 -22.83 16.18
C ASN A 35 -11.57 -23.16 15.95
N SER A 36 -12.31 -22.49 15.09
CA SER A 36 -13.70 -22.87 14.74
C SER A 36 -13.75 -23.82 13.55
N ARG A 37 -13.34 -25.08 13.76
CA ARG A 37 -13.34 -26.12 12.71
C ARG A 37 -14.72 -26.80 12.53
N GLY A 38 -15.64 -26.64 13.50
CA GLY A 38 -16.99 -27.21 13.46
C GLY A 38 -17.92 -26.48 12.48
N ASP A 39 -18.10 -25.17 12.66
CA ASP A 39 -19.09 -24.37 11.91
C ASP A 39 -18.83 -24.30 10.38
N LYS A 40 -17.60 -24.58 9.93
CA LYS A 40 -17.23 -24.59 8.51
C LYS A 40 -17.73 -25.83 7.77
N ALA A 41 -17.77 -26.97 8.45
CA ALA A 41 -18.30 -28.20 7.87
C ALA A 41 -19.81 -28.07 7.62
N ASP A 42 -20.52 -27.42 8.54
CA ASP A 42 -21.98 -27.31 8.52
C ASP A 42 -22.51 -26.44 7.36
N ILE A 43 -21.80 -25.36 6.98
CA ILE A 43 -22.24 -24.47 5.89
C ILE A 43 -22.03 -25.11 4.51
N GLN A 44 -20.91 -25.82 4.31
CA GLN A 44 -20.68 -26.55 3.06
C GLN A 44 -21.63 -27.74 2.91
N GLU A 45 -21.90 -28.45 4.01
CA GLU A 45 -22.87 -29.54 4.02
C GLU A 45 -24.30 -29.05 3.74
N ALA A 46 -24.69 -27.89 4.29
CA ALA A 46 -25.97 -27.25 3.99
C ALA A 46 -26.10 -26.82 2.52
N ALA A 47 -25.02 -26.29 1.91
CA ALA A 47 -25.02 -25.93 0.49
C ALA A 47 -25.21 -27.16 -0.43
N LEU A 48 -24.50 -28.25 -0.14
CA LEU A 48 -24.64 -29.52 -0.88
C LEU A 48 -26.03 -30.14 -0.69
N ALA A 49 -26.61 -30.04 0.52
CA ALA A 49 -27.95 -30.54 0.78
C ALA A 49 -29.04 -29.80 -0.03
N LEU A 50 -28.92 -28.48 -0.18
CA LEU A 50 -29.85 -27.69 -0.99
C LEU A 50 -29.75 -28.00 -2.48
N GLU A 51 -28.54 -28.24 -2.99
CA GLU A 51 -28.30 -28.63 -4.38
C GLU A 51 -28.93 -30.01 -4.68
N GLN A 52 -28.76 -30.98 -3.79
CA GLN A 52 -29.39 -32.30 -3.90
C GLN A 52 -30.93 -32.24 -3.92
N VAL A 53 -31.53 -31.34 -3.13
CA VAL A 53 -32.98 -31.14 -3.11
C VAL A 53 -33.45 -30.51 -4.42
N ALA A 54 -32.73 -29.53 -4.95
CA ALA A 54 -33.05 -28.91 -6.24
C ALA A 54 -33.01 -29.93 -7.39
N ASP A 55 -32.00 -30.79 -7.43
CA ASP A 55 -31.87 -31.83 -8.47
C ASP A 55 -32.95 -32.93 -8.35
N THR A 56 -33.39 -33.22 -7.13
CA THR A 56 -34.49 -34.16 -6.89
C THR A 56 -35.83 -33.58 -7.42
N ILE A 57 -36.04 -32.27 -7.27
CA ILE A 57 -37.22 -31.56 -7.79
C ILE A 57 -37.20 -31.55 -9.33
N ASP A 58 -36.06 -31.22 -9.94
CA ASP A 58 -35.91 -31.16 -11.41
C ASP A 58 -36.04 -32.53 -12.08
N SER A 59 -35.62 -33.60 -11.40
CA SER A 59 -35.69 -34.96 -11.95
C SER A 59 -37.12 -35.50 -12.11
N GLY A 60 -38.15 -34.78 -11.61
CA GLY A 60 -39.55 -35.16 -11.74
C GLY A 60 -39.92 -36.52 -11.13
N ARG A 61 -39.02 -37.13 -10.35
CA ARG A 61 -39.30 -38.38 -9.62
C ARG A 61 -40.31 -38.03 -8.54
N GLY A 62 -41.51 -38.59 -8.66
CA GLY A 62 -42.64 -38.37 -7.76
C GLY A 62 -42.20 -38.27 -6.30
N PHE A 63 -42.46 -37.12 -5.69
CA PHE A 63 -42.07 -36.77 -4.34
C PHE A 63 -42.91 -37.61 -3.36
N ASN A 64 -42.50 -38.87 -3.13
CA ASN A 64 -43.12 -39.72 -2.11
C ASN A 64 -42.76 -39.16 -0.74
N SER A 65 -43.65 -38.33 -0.16
CA SER A 65 -43.43 -37.66 1.13
C SER A 65 -43.16 -38.63 2.30
N ALA A 66 -43.49 -39.91 2.13
CA ALA A 66 -43.29 -40.97 3.12
C ALA A 66 -41.83 -41.48 3.26
N LYS A 67 -40.87 -41.04 2.42
CA LYS A 67 -39.47 -41.54 2.47
C LYS A 67 -38.39 -40.47 2.53
N VAL A 68 -38.74 -39.19 2.59
CA VAL A 68 -37.75 -38.12 2.76
C VAL A 68 -37.63 -37.84 4.27
N PRO A 69 -36.49 -38.14 4.91
CA PRO A 69 -36.27 -37.74 6.29
C PRO A 69 -36.45 -36.24 6.37
N SER A 70 -37.26 -35.79 7.33
CA SER A 70 -37.57 -34.37 7.47
C SER A 70 -36.26 -33.57 7.52
N LEU A 71 -36.24 -32.37 6.94
CA LEU A 71 -35.07 -31.48 6.99
C LEU A 71 -34.61 -31.26 8.45
N SER A 72 -35.56 -31.30 9.39
CA SER A 72 -35.29 -31.33 10.83
C SER A 72 -34.55 -32.58 11.33
N GLU A 73 -34.83 -33.78 10.80
CA GLU A 73 -34.11 -35.01 11.19
C GLU A 73 -32.68 -35.04 10.65
N LYS A 74 -32.46 -34.55 9.42
CA LYS A 74 -31.10 -34.46 8.85
C LYS A 74 -30.25 -33.41 9.59
N LEU A 75 -30.81 -32.24 9.87
CA LEU A 75 -30.14 -31.22 10.67
C LEU A 75 -29.90 -31.69 12.13
N ALA A 76 -30.82 -32.46 12.71
CA ALA A 76 -30.64 -33.05 14.04
C ALA A 76 -29.63 -34.21 14.07
N ALA A 77 -29.34 -34.86 12.94
CA ALA A 77 -28.29 -35.88 12.84
C ALA A 77 -26.89 -35.24 12.75
N ILE A 78 -26.77 -34.14 12.00
CA ILE A 78 -25.54 -33.32 11.88
C ILE A 78 -25.18 -32.70 13.23
N ALA A 79 -26.17 -32.10 13.93
CA ALA A 79 -25.98 -31.54 15.28
C ALA A 79 -25.56 -32.58 16.35
N ARG A 80 -25.69 -33.89 16.07
CA ARG A 80 -25.31 -34.98 16.98
C ARG A 80 -23.94 -35.60 16.69
N GLY A 81 -23.16 -35.05 15.74
CA GLY A 81 -21.72 -35.34 15.61
C GLY A 81 -21.35 -36.81 15.35
N LYS A 82 -22.23 -37.58 14.70
CA LYS A 82 -21.99 -39.01 14.42
C LYS A 82 -21.76 -39.25 12.94
N LEU A 83 -20.55 -38.98 12.45
CA LEU A 83 -19.98 -39.61 11.25
C LEU A 83 -18.45 -39.45 11.28
N SER A 84 -17.75 -40.32 12.02
CA SER A 84 -16.29 -40.49 11.89
C SER A 84 -16.03 -41.53 10.81
N LEU A 85 -15.52 -41.10 9.65
CA LEU A 85 -15.04 -41.99 8.59
C LEU A 85 -13.53 -42.23 8.72
N ALA A 86 -13.18 -43.47 8.37
CA ALA A 86 -11.96 -44.19 8.68
C ALA A 86 -10.64 -43.58 8.15
N SER A 87 -9.62 -43.88 8.93
CA SER A 87 -8.17 -43.88 8.71
C SER A 87 -7.67 -44.68 7.51
N GLU A 88 -6.52 -44.28 6.93
CA GLU A 88 -5.37 -45.07 6.40
C GLU A 88 -4.45 -44.18 5.51
N PRO A 89 -3.19 -44.55 5.17
CA PRO A 89 -2.06 -44.88 6.06
C PRO A 89 -0.79 -44.05 5.77
N ARG A 90 0.14 -44.10 6.73
CA ARG A 90 1.37 -43.31 6.88
C ARG A 90 2.54 -44.05 6.23
N VAL A 91 3.21 -43.43 5.25
CA VAL A 91 4.44 -43.97 4.62
C VAL A 91 5.68 -43.54 5.42
N GLU A 92 6.40 -44.53 5.90
CA GLU A 92 7.60 -44.46 6.73
C GLU A 92 8.85 -44.49 5.84
N LEU A 93 9.68 -43.44 5.86
CA LEU A 93 10.97 -43.40 5.15
C LEU A 93 12.12 -43.41 6.16
N ARG A 94 12.94 -44.47 6.03
CA ARG A 94 14.20 -44.73 6.76
C ARG A 94 15.27 -43.65 6.53
N PRO A 95 16.08 -43.31 7.55
CA PRO A 95 17.32 -42.57 7.36
C PRO A 95 18.49 -43.52 7.05
N ARG A 96 19.31 -43.14 6.07
CA ARG A 96 20.58 -43.80 5.74
C ARG A 96 21.72 -43.12 6.49
N SER A 97 22.30 -43.87 7.43
CA SER A 97 23.55 -43.56 8.10
C SER A 97 24.71 -43.54 7.10
N ARG A 98 25.52 -42.48 7.11
CA ARG A 98 26.90 -42.52 6.61
C ARG A 98 27.81 -41.69 7.51
N SER A 99 28.83 -42.38 7.98
CA SER A 99 29.81 -42.03 9.00
C SER A 99 30.95 -41.17 8.46
N SER A 100 31.59 -40.45 9.40
CA SER A 100 33.04 -40.18 9.54
C SER A 100 33.76 -39.43 8.39
N SER A 101 34.66 -38.47 8.58
CA SER A 101 35.53 -38.11 9.71
C SER A 101 36.31 -36.87 9.27
N THR A 102 36.16 -35.73 9.95
CA THR A 102 37.05 -34.54 9.88
C THR A 102 36.56 -33.49 10.89
N SER A 103 36.56 -33.82 12.18
CA SER A 103 36.08 -32.91 13.24
C SER A 103 37.10 -32.85 14.38
N SER A 104 38.22 -32.15 14.16
CA SER A 104 39.23 -31.91 15.21
C SER A 104 39.98 -30.58 15.06
N ARG A 105 39.66 -29.74 14.06
CA ARG A 105 40.41 -28.49 13.78
C ARG A 105 39.59 -27.20 13.90
N LEU A 106 38.31 -27.28 14.26
CA LEU A 106 37.41 -26.11 14.37
C LEU A 106 37.16 -25.63 15.82
N SER A 107 37.61 -26.37 16.84
CA SER A 107 37.36 -26.01 18.25
C SER A 107 38.25 -24.87 18.80
N ARG A 108 39.32 -24.47 18.11
CA ARG A 108 40.20 -23.36 18.56
C ARG A 108 39.87 -21.98 17.99
N VAL A 109 38.92 -21.86 17.06
CA VAL A 109 38.56 -20.55 16.48
C VAL A 109 37.49 -19.84 17.32
N SER A 110 36.69 -20.57 18.10
CA SER A 110 35.57 -20.00 18.83
C SER A 110 35.94 -19.19 20.09
N GLU A 111 37.11 -19.43 20.69
CA GLU A 111 37.52 -18.70 21.91
C GLU A 111 38.03 -17.28 21.63
N ARG A 112 38.47 -16.97 20.40
CA ARG A 112 39.02 -15.64 20.08
C ARG A 112 37.95 -14.57 19.79
N SER A 113 36.73 -14.94 19.45
CA SER A 113 35.67 -13.97 19.13
C SER A 113 35.05 -13.32 20.38
N GLY A 114 35.12 -13.96 21.55
CA GLY A 114 34.48 -13.46 22.77
C GLY A 114 35.09 -12.18 23.34
N VAL A 115 36.43 -12.08 23.34
CA VAL A 115 37.16 -10.90 23.86
C VAL A 115 36.76 -9.62 23.12
N ASP A 116 36.51 -9.78 21.84
CA ASP A 116 36.19 -8.72 20.90
C ASP A 116 34.74 -8.20 21.04
N GLU A 117 33.83 -9.01 21.59
CA GLU A 117 32.43 -8.64 21.87
C GLU A 117 32.31 -7.89 23.20
N GLU A 118 33.02 -8.33 24.24
CA GLU A 118 33.03 -7.65 25.54
C GLU A 118 33.57 -6.22 25.42
N ALA A 119 34.61 -6.02 24.61
CA ALA A 119 35.13 -4.68 24.30
C ALA A 119 34.10 -3.77 23.60
N ILE A 120 33.28 -4.32 22.69
CA ILE A 120 32.18 -3.56 22.05
C ILE A 120 31.14 -3.19 23.10
N GLN A 121 30.69 -4.14 23.92
CA GLN A 121 29.65 -3.92 24.92
C GLN A 121 30.09 -2.88 25.96
N ALA A 122 31.33 -2.99 26.45
CA ALA A 122 31.91 -2.02 27.36
C ALA A 122 31.98 -0.62 26.71
N PHE A 123 32.37 -0.53 25.44
CA PHE A 123 32.41 0.74 24.71
C PHE A 123 31.01 1.35 24.53
N VAL A 124 30.03 0.56 24.11
CA VAL A 124 28.62 1.00 23.94
C VAL A 124 28.04 1.48 25.27
N ALA A 125 28.29 0.75 26.36
CA ALA A 125 27.84 1.11 27.71
C ALA A 125 28.54 2.38 28.23
N THR A 126 29.85 2.51 28.03
CA THR A 126 30.66 3.65 28.51
C THR A 126 30.21 4.96 27.89
N TYR A 127 29.85 4.95 26.60
CA TYR A 127 29.46 6.15 25.87
C TYR A 127 27.93 6.33 25.72
N ASP A 128 27.14 5.43 26.33
CA ASP A 128 25.68 5.41 26.28
C ASP A 128 25.19 5.50 24.83
N LEU A 129 25.64 4.54 24.01
CA LEU A 129 25.31 4.42 22.60
C LEU A 129 24.12 3.47 22.42
N ASP A 130 23.39 3.64 21.31
CA ASP A 130 22.29 2.74 21.00
C ASP A 130 22.78 1.30 20.73
N PRO A 131 22.02 0.25 21.08
CA PRO A 131 22.42 -1.15 20.87
C PRO A 131 22.79 -1.49 19.42
N TRP A 132 22.12 -0.89 18.44
CA TRP A 132 22.39 -1.13 17.01
C TRP A 132 23.79 -0.66 16.58
N VAL A 133 24.40 0.28 17.31
CA VAL A 133 25.80 0.69 17.08
C VAL A 133 26.73 -0.45 17.44
N GLY A 134 26.43 -1.21 18.50
CA GLY A 134 27.16 -2.43 18.86
C GLY A 134 27.10 -3.48 17.75
N GLU A 135 25.92 -3.70 17.16
CA GLU A 135 25.76 -4.59 16.01
C GLU A 135 26.60 -4.14 14.80
N ALA A 136 26.59 -2.84 14.50
CA ALA A 136 27.41 -2.27 13.44
C ALA A 136 28.91 -2.48 13.69
N LEU A 137 29.38 -2.27 14.92
CA LEU A 137 30.79 -2.49 15.32
C LEU A 137 31.18 -3.97 15.28
N ALA A 138 30.26 -4.89 15.62
CA ALA A 138 30.48 -6.33 15.54
C ALA A 138 30.68 -6.80 14.09
N MET A 139 30.06 -6.11 13.13
CA MET A 139 30.27 -6.36 11.70
C MET A 139 31.58 -5.79 11.15
N LEU A 140 32.38 -5.04 11.92
CA LEU A 140 33.70 -4.57 11.47
C LEU A 140 34.77 -5.63 11.66
N SER A 141 35.83 -5.56 10.84
CA SER A 141 37.03 -6.37 11.08
C SER A 141 37.68 -5.98 12.42
N PRO A 142 38.44 -6.87 13.08
CA PRO A 142 39.07 -6.57 14.36
C PRO A 142 39.99 -5.33 14.32
N SER A 143 40.67 -5.10 13.19
CA SER A 143 41.53 -3.92 12.99
C SER A 143 40.72 -2.63 12.85
N GLN A 144 39.65 -2.63 12.04
CA GLN A 144 38.74 -1.49 11.89
C GLN A 144 38.07 -1.15 13.22
N ARG A 145 37.55 -2.17 13.91
CA ARG A 145 36.92 -2.04 15.22
C ARG A 145 37.87 -1.45 16.24
N SER A 146 39.09 -1.97 16.33
CA SER A 146 40.15 -1.42 17.20
C SER A 146 40.44 0.04 16.89
N SER A 147 40.49 0.42 15.61
CA SER A 147 40.70 1.82 15.20
C SER A 147 39.58 2.75 15.68
N VAL A 148 38.33 2.29 15.62
CA VAL A 148 37.16 3.08 16.08
C VAL A 148 37.12 3.18 17.61
N ILE A 149 37.36 2.07 18.30
CA ILE A 149 37.25 1.96 19.77
C ILE A 149 38.42 2.63 20.50
N LYS A 150 39.66 2.42 20.05
CA LYS A 150 40.87 2.94 20.74
C LYS A 150 40.99 4.46 20.66
N THR A 151 40.40 5.08 19.65
CA THR A 151 40.46 6.54 19.49
C THR A 151 39.52 7.18 20.51
N PRO A 152 39.99 8.04 21.43
CA PRO A 152 39.12 8.67 22.43
C PRO A 152 38.03 9.50 21.75
N LEU A 153 36.77 9.33 22.17
CA LEU A 153 35.62 10.07 21.64
C LEU A 153 35.46 11.41 22.35
N LYS A 154 35.42 12.51 21.59
CA LYS A 154 35.03 13.83 22.11
C LYS A 154 33.51 13.95 22.14
N VAL A 155 32.86 13.24 23.05
CA VAL A 155 31.38 13.16 23.15
C VAL A 155 30.73 14.30 23.92
N GLU A 156 31.48 15.04 24.74
CA GLU A 156 30.94 16.04 25.67
C GLU A 156 30.08 17.12 24.99
N HIS A 157 30.39 17.47 23.73
CA HIS A 157 29.70 18.52 22.98
C HIS A 157 28.88 17.98 21.80
N ALA A 158 28.82 16.66 21.63
CA ALA A 158 28.16 16.07 20.47
C ALA A 158 26.65 15.99 20.66
N ARG A 159 25.88 16.64 19.78
CA ARG A 159 24.40 16.54 19.76
C ARG A 159 23.90 15.11 19.50
N ASN A 160 24.68 14.30 18.79
CA ASN A 160 24.34 12.92 18.43
C ASN A 160 25.57 12.02 18.56
N ARG A 161 25.69 11.32 19.69
CA ARG A 161 26.83 10.43 19.98
C ARG A 161 26.95 9.29 18.98
N ASN A 162 25.82 8.68 18.61
CA ASN A 162 25.76 7.60 17.60
C ASN A 162 26.29 8.11 16.25
N GLY A 163 25.93 9.33 15.86
CA GLY A 163 26.43 9.97 14.64
C GLY A 163 27.96 10.13 14.62
N VAL A 164 28.58 10.50 15.75
CA VAL A 164 30.04 10.64 15.87
C VAL A 164 30.74 9.29 15.65
N VAL A 165 30.25 8.23 16.27
CA VAL A 165 30.80 6.88 16.09
C VAL A 165 30.64 6.42 14.65
N MET A 166 29.45 6.60 14.06
CA MET A 166 29.21 6.24 12.67
C MET A 166 30.05 7.07 11.68
N SER A 167 30.37 8.32 12.00
CA SER A 167 31.31 9.12 11.20
C SER A 167 32.71 8.51 11.18
N ARG A 168 33.17 7.91 12.29
CA ARG A 168 34.45 7.18 12.31
C ARG A 168 34.38 5.88 11.54
N VAL A 169 33.29 5.14 11.68
CA VAL A 169 33.04 3.94 10.87
C VAL A 169 33.08 4.30 9.38
N LYS A 170 32.47 5.43 8.97
CA LYS A 170 32.55 5.95 7.58
C LYS A 170 34.00 6.13 7.10
N THR A 171 34.91 6.59 7.96
CA THR A 171 36.33 6.80 7.58
C THR A 171 37.16 5.53 7.47
N VAL A 172 36.88 4.48 8.25
CA VAL A 172 37.71 3.25 8.27
C VAL A 172 37.13 2.10 7.47
N THR A 173 35.86 2.20 7.06
CA THR A 173 35.11 1.10 6.43
C THR A 173 34.76 1.43 4.98
N PRO A 174 35.12 0.56 4.02
CA PRO A 174 34.76 0.75 2.62
C PRO A 174 33.25 0.73 2.42
N VAL A 175 32.78 1.34 1.33
CA VAL A 175 31.35 1.55 1.05
C VAL A 175 30.59 0.22 1.04
N GLU A 176 31.16 -0.82 0.44
CA GLU A 176 30.54 -2.14 0.28
C GLU A 176 30.23 -2.78 1.64
N ARG A 177 31.16 -2.66 2.59
CA ARG A 177 30.94 -3.18 3.96
C ARG A 177 29.95 -2.31 4.73
N ARG A 178 29.93 -0.99 4.48
CA ARG A 178 28.91 -0.09 5.04
C ARG A 178 27.50 -0.41 4.53
N ILE A 179 27.34 -0.81 3.27
CA ILE A 179 26.06 -1.26 2.72
C ILE A 179 25.58 -2.51 3.48
N GLN A 180 26.45 -3.46 3.77
CA GLN A 180 26.08 -4.66 4.55
C GLN A 180 25.63 -4.30 5.97
N ILE A 181 26.34 -3.37 6.63
CA ILE A 181 25.95 -2.84 7.93
C ILE A 181 24.59 -2.15 7.84
N PHE A 182 24.41 -1.25 6.86
CA PHE A 182 23.16 -0.53 6.62
C PHE A 182 21.97 -1.48 6.42
N THR A 183 22.14 -2.51 5.58
CA THR A 183 21.13 -3.53 5.32
C THR A 183 20.78 -4.31 6.58
N LYS A 184 21.79 -4.75 7.34
CA LYS A 184 21.58 -5.57 8.54
C LYS A 184 20.92 -4.77 9.65
N VAL A 185 21.46 -3.58 9.95
CA VAL A 185 20.98 -2.68 11.00
C VAL A 185 19.53 -2.24 10.75
N ASN A 186 19.11 -2.10 9.50
CA ASN A 186 17.75 -1.67 9.14
C ASN A 186 16.80 -2.80 8.73
N GLU A 187 17.26 -4.06 8.76
CA GLU A 187 16.48 -5.24 8.34
C GLU A 187 15.84 -5.04 6.95
N LEU A 188 16.64 -4.56 5.99
CA LEU A 188 16.13 -4.27 4.65
C LEU A 188 15.81 -5.57 3.90
N GLY A 189 14.72 -5.56 3.14
CA GLY A 189 14.31 -6.69 2.31
C GLY A 189 15.21 -6.88 1.09
N GLU A 190 15.26 -8.10 0.56
CA GLU A 190 16.12 -8.53 -0.55
C GLU A 190 16.04 -7.61 -1.78
N GLY A 191 14.83 -7.19 -2.18
CA GLY A 191 14.68 -6.29 -3.32
C GLY A 191 15.34 -4.91 -3.16
N VAL A 192 15.56 -4.44 -1.91
CA VAL A 192 16.34 -3.22 -1.67
C VAL A 192 17.84 -3.51 -1.78
N ILE A 193 18.28 -4.67 -1.32
CA ILE A 193 19.68 -5.13 -1.42
C ILE A 193 20.07 -5.27 -2.90
N ASP A 194 19.21 -5.90 -3.70
CA ASP A 194 19.38 -6.01 -5.15
C ASP A 194 19.46 -4.64 -5.82
N ARG A 195 18.70 -3.66 -5.33
CA ARG A 195 18.77 -2.31 -5.89
C ARG A 195 20.06 -1.61 -5.51
N LEU A 196 20.50 -1.72 -4.25
CA LEU A 196 21.76 -1.14 -3.77
C LEU A 196 22.98 -1.71 -4.51
N SER A 197 22.96 -3.00 -4.87
CA SER A 197 24.07 -3.62 -5.62
C SER A 197 24.21 -3.11 -7.06
N THR A 198 23.16 -2.49 -7.62
CA THR A 198 23.19 -1.87 -8.95
C THR A 198 23.68 -0.42 -8.94
N LEU A 199 23.85 0.20 -7.77
CA LEU A 199 24.25 1.60 -7.66
C LEU A 199 25.76 1.77 -7.70
N THR A 200 26.22 2.96 -8.11
CA THR A 200 27.63 3.33 -7.97
C THR A 200 28.00 3.51 -6.49
N PRO A 201 29.30 3.42 -6.12
CA PRO A 201 29.73 3.66 -4.74
C PRO A 201 29.30 5.04 -4.23
N GLU A 202 29.39 6.08 -5.05
CA GLU A 202 28.99 7.45 -4.72
C GLU A 202 27.47 7.56 -4.45
N GLN A 203 26.65 6.89 -5.27
CA GLN A 203 25.20 6.81 -5.06
C GLN A 203 24.88 6.07 -3.76
N CYS A 204 25.59 4.97 -3.46
CA CYS A 204 25.44 4.26 -2.19
C CYS A 204 25.81 5.13 -0.99
N GLU A 205 26.85 5.96 -1.10
CA GLU A 205 27.18 6.94 -0.06
C GLU A 205 26.06 7.94 0.15
N ALA A 206 25.51 8.51 -0.93
CA ALA A 206 24.40 9.46 -0.86
C ALA A 206 23.16 8.85 -0.17
N VAL A 207 22.86 7.57 -0.41
CA VAL A 207 21.77 6.85 0.30
C VAL A 207 22.00 6.80 1.82
N MET A 208 23.25 6.63 2.23
CA MET A 208 23.63 6.53 3.65
C MET A 208 23.89 7.89 4.32
N ASP A 209 23.96 8.99 3.57
CA ASP A 209 24.37 10.30 4.07
C ASP A 209 23.32 10.94 5.01
N SER A 210 22.05 10.63 4.78
CA SER A 210 20.94 10.96 5.69
C SER A 210 20.92 10.13 6.99
N GLY A 211 21.93 9.28 7.20
CA GLY A 211 22.18 8.53 8.42
C GLY A 211 22.11 7.01 8.24
N MET A 212 22.93 6.29 9.00
CA MET A 212 23.06 4.83 8.92
C MET A 212 21.81 4.07 9.43
N LYS A 213 21.11 4.59 10.43
CA LYS A 213 19.87 3.99 10.95
C LYS A 213 18.66 4.81 10.51
N ILE A 214 17.68 4.15 9.89
CA ILE A 214 16.38 4.73 9.55
C ILE A 214 15.53 4.74 10.81
N GLN A 215 15.31 5.93 11.38
CA GLN A 215 14.52 6.09 12.61
C GLN A 215 13.03 6.32 12.31
N ARG A 216 12.16 5.83 13.20
CA ARG A 216 10.70 6.09 13.23
C ARG A 216 9.92 5.68 11.97
N ALA A 217 10.48 4.84 11.11
CA ALA A 217 9.79 4.34 9.92
C ALA A 217 9.05 3.04 10.23
N SER A 218 7.77 2.96 9.90
CA SER A 218 7.01 1.70 9.96
C SER A 218 7.46 0.67 8.91
N ASN A 219 8.15 1.14 7.86
CA ASN A 219 8.69 0.31 6.79
C ASN A 219 10.08 0.86 6.38
N PRO A 220 11.18 0.32 6.93
CA PRO A 220 12.53 0.79 6.63
C PRO A 220 12.90 0.58 5.16
N SER A 221 12.48 -0.53 4.55
CA SER A 221 12.69 -0.81 3.12
C SER A 221 12.07 0.25 2.21
N GLY A 222 10.88 0.74 2.55
CA GLY A 222 10.23 1.82 1.80
C GLY A 222 11.00 3.15 1.87
N VAL A 223 11.52 3.49 3.04
CA VAL A 223 12.35 4.70 3.22
C VAL A 223 13.69 4.56 2.51
N ALA A 224 14.33 3.39 2.58
CA ALA A 224 15.56 3.10 1.84
C ALA A 224 15.35 3.25 0.32
N MET A 225 14.26 2.71 -0.22
CA MET A 225 13.91 2.90 -1.64
C MET A 225 13.69 4.37 -2.02
N SER A 226 13.09 5.16 -1.13
CA SER A 226 12.95 6.62 -1.33
C SER A 226 14.32 7.29 -1.40
N ARG A 227 15.24 6.96 -0.49
CA ARG A 227 16.62 7.48 -0.47
C ARG A 227 17.40 7.07 -1.72
N ILE A 228 17.24 5.84 -2.20
CA ILE A 228 17.82 5.36 -3.47
C ILE A 228 17.31 6.21 -4.64
N SER A 229 16.00 6.46 -4.69
CA SER A 229 15.40 7.28 -5.74
C SER A 229 15.90 8.73 -5.69
N GLU A 230 16.15 9.26 -4.50
CA GLU A 230 16.72 10.59 -4.31
C GLU A 230 18.20 10.66 -4.72
N ALA A 231 19.01 9.68 -4.31
CA ALA A 231 20.41 9.57 -4.73
C ALA A 231 20.55 9.48 -6.26
N LEU A 232 19.71 8.68 -6.92
CA LEU A 232 19.69 8.57 -8.38
C LEU A 232 19.27 9.87 -9.10
N ARG A 233 18.44 10.70 -8.45
CA ARG A 233 18.06 12.02 -9.00
C ARG A 233 19.19 13.04 -8.87
N ASN A 234 19.92 13.01 -7.76
CA ASN A 234 20.96 13.98 -7.45
C ASN A 234 22.31 13.62 -8.10
N LEU A 235 22.57 12.33 -8.31
CA LEU A 235 23.80 11.79 -8.89
C LEU A 235 23.43 10.90 -10.08
N PRO A 236 23.05 11.49 -11.23
CA PRO A 236 22.82 10.73 -12.45
C PRO A 236 24.09 9.96 -12.81
N ASP A 237 23.96 8.68 -13.16
CA ASP A 237 25.10 7.84 -13.54
C ASP A 237 25.70 8.35 -14.86
N GLU A 238 26.87 8.97 -14.78
CA GLU A 238 27.58 9.52 -15.95
C GLU A 238 27.85 8.44 -17.01
N ARG A 239 27.92 7.16 -16.62
CA ARG A 239 28.14 6.04 -17.55
C ARG A 239 26.98 5.83 -18.51
N HIS A 240 25.80 6.34 -18.20
CA HIS A 240 24.62 6.28 -19.07
C HIS A 240 24.33 7.59 -19.80
N SER A 241 25.09 8.66 -19.52
CA SER A 241 25.05 9.92 -20.26
C SER A 241 26.24 10.04 -21.22
N GLU A 242 26.70 8.94 -21.81
CA GLU A 242 27.42 9.05 -23.08
C GLU A 242 26.46 9.74 -24.06
N PRO A 243 26.81 10.93 -24.58
CA PRO A 243 26.05 11.50 -25.67
C PRO A 243 26.21 10.50 -26.81
N PHE A 244 25.14 9.74 -27.08
CA PHE A 244 25.01 8.99 -28.31
C PHE A 244 25.01 10.03 -29.42
N GLU A 245 26.21 10.47 -29.79
CA GLU A 245 26.47 11.40 -30.87
C GLU A 245 25.74 10.81 -32.06
N SER A 246 24.75 11.56 -32.49
CA SER A 246 23.98 11.32 -33.69
C SER A 246 24.88 11.58 -34.89
N ARG A 247 25.88 10.70 -35.07
CA ARG A 247 26.75 10.64 -36.22
C ARG A 247 26.61 9.25 -36.82
N LEU A 248 26.10 9.24 -38.04
CA LEU A 248 25.92 8.12 -38.96
C LEU A 248 24.57 7.39 -38.83
N GLY A 249 23.77 7.49 -39.90
CA GLY A 249 22.94 6.35 -40.28
C GLY A 249 21.53 6.61 -40.75
N ASP A 250 21.27 7.76 -41.36
CA ASP A 250 20.23 7.87 -42.38
C ASP A 250 20.51 6.82 -43.47
N ARG A 251 19.74 5.71 -43.52
CA ARG A 251 19.37 4.90 -44.73
C ARG A 251 19.09 3.41 -44.56
N TYR A 252 19.31 2.74 -43.43
CA TYR A 252 19.06 1.28 -43.36
C TYR A 252 18.37 0.82 -42.07
N ARG A 253 17.07 1.10 -41.95
CA ARG A 253 16.18 0.27 -41.10
C ARG A 253 14.75 0.24 -41.61
N LYS A 254 14.62 -0.10 -42.88
CA LYS A 254 13.38 -0.68 -43.41
C LYS A 254 13.37 -2.15 -42.99
N VAL A 255 12.24 -2.58 -42.44
CA VAL A 255 11.86 -3.97 -42.12
C VAL A 255 12.27 -4.48 -40.72
N ARG A 256 11.24 -4.86 -39.95
CA ARG A 256 11.22 -5.54 -38.63
C ARG A 256 11.50 -4.69 -37.38
N SER A 257 10.50 -3.91 -36.99
CA SER A 257 10.18 -3.60 -35.58
C SER A 257 8.70 -3.19 -35.44
N ARG A 258 7.77 -4.08 -35.83
CA ARG A 258 6.34 -3.96 -35.50
C ARG A 258 6.15 -4.30 -34.02
N SER A 259 6.57 -3.40 -33.11
CA SER A 259 5.96 -3.19 -31.78
C SER A 259 6.70 -2.10 -30.98
N ARG A 260 7.16 -1.03 -31.65
CA ARG A 260 7.44 0.21 -30.90
C ARG A 260 6.10 0.86 -30.63
N ARG A 261 5.61 0.65 -29.40
CA ARG A 261 4.63 1.50 -28.71
C ARG A 261 4.87 2.93 -29.18
N ARG A 262 3.92 3.46 -29.96
CA ARG A 262 3.82 4.89 -30.24
C ARG A 262 3.88 5.57 -28.88
N THR A 263 4.99 6.23 -28.57
CA THR A 263 4.87 7.42 -27.74
C THR A 263 3.80 8.28 -28.43
N PRO A 264 2.75 8.71 -27.72
CA PRO A 264 1.75 9.58 -28.31
C PRO A 264 2.50 10.69 -29.02
N LYS A 265 2.13 10.97 -30.29
CA LYS A 265 2.59 12.16 -30.99
C LYS A 265 2.56 13.29 -29.96
N THR A 266 3.68 14.00 -29.81
CA THR A 266 3.77 15.28 -29.14
C THR A 266 2.65 16.13 -29.73
N GLN A 267 1.48 16.04 -29.11
CA GLN A 267 0.34 16.88 -29.38
C GLN A 267 0.91 18.25 -29.10
N GLU A 268 0.97 19.11 -30.12
CA GLU A 268 1.45 20.48 -29.99
C GLU A 268 0.96 20.97 -28.64
N VAL A 269 1.91 21.29 -27.75
CA VAL A 269 1.59 21.71 -26.40
C VAL A 269 0.89 23.04 -26.57
N ALA A 270 -0.43 22.98 -26.72
CA ALA A 270 -1.26 24.11 -27.01
C ALA A 270 -0.97 25.13 -25.92
N GLU A 271 -0.45 26.28 -26.35
CA GLU A 271 0.14 27.24 -25.44
C GLU A 271 -0.89 27.65 -24.38
N ILE A 272 -0.49 27.62 -23.11
CA ILE A 272 -1.36 28.01 -22.00
C ILE A 272 -1.78 29.48 -22.22
N PRO A 273 -3.09 29.80 -22.21
CA PRO A 273 -3.59 31.17 -22.35
C PRO A 273 -2.93 32.14 -21.35
N GLN A 274 -2.71 33.38 -21.77
CA GLN A 274 -1.96 34.37 -20.99
C GLN A 274 -2.64 34.73 -19.65
N ASP A 275 -3.97 34.76 -19.62
CA ASP A 275 -4.78 34.94 -18.42
C ASP A 275 -4.53 33.82 -17.39
N VAL A 276 -4.44 32.57 -17.86
CA VAL A 276 -4.13 31.42 -17.01
C VAL A 276 -2.69 31.46 -16.53
N LYS A 277 -1.72 31.80 -17.40
CA LYS A 277 -0.31 31.96 -17.01
C LYS A 277 -0.14 32.99 -15.90
N HIS A 278 -0.79 34.16 -16.02
CA HIS A 278 -0.75 35.20 -14.99
C HIS A 278 -1.32 34.69 -13.68
N LEU A 279 -2.49 34.07 -13.70
CA LEU A 279 -3.14 33.52 -12.51
C LEU A 279 -2.27 32.46 -11.81
N MET A 280 -1.61 31.60 -12.58
CA MET A 280 -0.69 30.59 -12.04
C MET A 280 0.52 31.22 -11.37
N GLN A 281 1.11 32.25 -11.97
CA GLN A 281 2.27 32.96 -11.42
C GLN A 281 1.90 33.75 -10.16
N GLU A 282 0.76 34.44 -10.19
CA GLU A 282 0.26 35.26 -9.09
C GLU A 282 -0.09 34.44 -7.85
N LEU A 283 -0.72 33.28 -8.03
CA LEU A 283 -1.19 32.43 -6.94
C LEU A 283 -0.26 31.25 -6.62
N GLY A 284 0.82 31.06 -7.38
CA GLY A 284 1.72 29.91 -7.23
C GLY A 284 1.05 28.56 -7.49
N LEU A 285 0.19 28.47 -8.52
CA LEU A 285 -0.56 27.25 -8.83
C LEU A 285 0.32 26.19 -9.50
N GLU A 286 0.00 24.92 -9.23
CA GLU A 286 0.66 23.78 -9.87
C GLU A 286 0.35 23.73 -11.39
N VAL A 287 1.29 23.22 -12.18
CA VAL A 287 1.20 23.20 -13.66
C VAL A 287 -0.06 22.47 -14.16
N TRP A 288 -0.44 21.35 -13.53
CA TRP A 288 -1.64 20.61 -13.92
C TRP A 288 -2.93 21.40 -13.65
N CYS A 289 -2.93 22.32 -12.67
CA CYS A 289 -4.06 23.21 -12.42
C CYS A 289 -4.25 24.19 -13.59
N GLY A 290 -3.13 24.68 -14.15
CA GLY A 290 -3.12 25.43 -15.40
C GLY A 290 -3.74 24.67 -16.57
N GLU A 291 -3.43 23.39 -16.70
CA GLU A 291 -4.01 22.51 -17.73
C GLU A 291 -5.52 22.27 -17.58
N VAL A 292 -6.01 22.25 -16.34
CA VAL A 292 -7.45 22.20 -16.06
C VAL A 292 -8.09 23.52 -16.48
N LEU A 293 -7.55 24.66 -16.04
CA LEU A 293 -8.04 25.99 -16.40
C LEU A 293 -8.04 26.23 -17.91
N ARG A 294 -7.01 25.76 -18.62
CA ARG A 294 -6.90 25.85 -20.08
C ARG A 294 -8.07 25.17 -20.81
N ARG A 295 -8.59 24.07 -20.26
CA ARG A 295 -9.71 23.31 -20.84
C ARG A 295 -11.08 23.91 -20.53
N LEU A 296 -11.15 24.82 -19.56
CA LEU A 296 -12.39 25.55 -19.28
C LEU A 296 -12.68 26.55 -20.39
N THR A 297 -13.96 26.86 -20.57
CA THR A 297 -14.36 28.00 -21.41
C THR A 297 -13.85 29.31 -20.81
N LEU A 298 -13.70 30.34 -21.64
CA LEU A 298 -13.27 31.67 -21.17
C LEU A 298 -14.18 32.21 -20.05
N TRP A 299 -15.50 32.01 -20.19
CA TRP A 299 -16.47 32.44 -19.18
C TRP A 299 -16.31 31.69 -17.85
N GLN A 300 -16.12 30.37 -17.88
CA GLN A 300 -15.87 29.57 -16.67
C GLN A 300 -14.58 30.02 -15.97
N ARG A 301 -13.50 30.31 -16.73
CA ARG A 301 -12.26 30.86 -16.14
C ARG A 301 -12.49 32.20 -15.47
N GLN A 302 -13.19 33.12 -16.14
CA GLN A 302 -13.53 34.43 -15.58
C GLN A 302 -14.39 34.30 -14.32
N ALA A 303 -15.36 33.37 -14.30
CA ALA A 303 -16.17 33.09 -13.13
C ALA A 303 -15.31 32.56 -11.97
N VAL A 304 -14.39 31.63 -12.22
CA VAL A 304 -13.43 31.13 -11.22
C VAL A 304 -12.60 32.29 -10.66
N VAL A 305 -11.99 33.10 -11.51
CA VAL A 305 -11.15 34.25 -11.11
C VAL A 305 -11.95 35.24 -10.26
N ARG A 306 -13.19 35.54 -10.66
CA ARG A 306 -14.09 36.43 -9.92
C ARG A 306 -14.45 35.89 -8.53
N GLU A 307 -14.57 34.58 -8.36
CA GLU A 307 -14.92 33.94 -7.09
C GLU A 307 -13.71 33.69 -6.15
N LEU A 308 -12.48 33.69 -6.68
CA LEU A 308 -11.29 33.46 -5.86
C LEU A 308 -10.99 34.62 -4.92
N GLY A 309 -11.29 35.86 -5.33
CA GLY A 309 -10.99 37.05 -4.53
C GLY A 309 -9.49 37.18 -4.21
N ASN A 310 -9.15 37.83 -3.08
CA ASN A 310 -7.77 37.93 -2.61
C ASN A 310 -7.37 36.65 -1.85
N MET A 311 -6.33 35.94 -2.33
CA MET A 311 -5.88 34.66 -1.76
C MET A 311 -4.44 34.66 -1.22
N HIS A 312 -3.83 35.82 -0.95
CA HIS A 312 -2.41 35.89 -0.58
C HIS A 312 -2.01 35.13 0.70
N ASP A 313 -2.97 34.73 1.54
CA ASP A 313 -2.72 33.98 2.80
C ASP A 313 -3.18 32.52 2.77
N VAL A 314 -3.60 31.99 1.62
CA VAL A 314 -4.13 30.63 1.52
C VAL A 314 -2.99 29.61 1.46
N ARG A 315 -2.95 28.70 2.45
CA ARG A 315 -1.92 27.63 2.54
C ARG A 315 -1.87 26.70 1.32
N ASN A 316 -3.00 26.45 0.67
CA ASN A 316 -3.10 25.59 -0.51
C ASN A 316 -4.00 26.25 -1.57
N PRO A 317 -3.45 27.16 -2.39
CA PRO A 317 -4.23 27.89 -3.38
C PRO A 317 -4.80 26.95 -4.46
N THR A 318 -4.02 25.95 -4.90
CA THR A 318 -4.46 24.94 -5.87
C THR A 318 -5.73 24.21 -5.43
N GLY A 319 -5.81 23.81 -4.15
CA GLY A 319 -7.00 23.16 -3.60
C GLY A 319 -8.24 24.04 -3.63
N VAL A 320 -8.09 25.33 -3.33
CA VAL A 320 -9.20 26.31 -3.38
C VAL A 320 -9.67 26.54 -4.82
N VAL A 321 -8.73 26.71 -5.76
CA VAL A 321 -9.05 26.85 -7.19
C VAL A 321 -9.83 25.66 -7.72
N ILE A 322 -9.38 24.42 -7.43
CA ILE A 322 -10.13 23.22 -7.84
C ILE A 322 -11.51 23.16 -7.18
N SER A 323 -11.64 23.56 -5.92
CA SER A 323 -12.95 23.60 -5.26
C SER A 323 -13.91 24.56 -5.95
N ARG A 324 -13.43 25.71 -6.45
CA ARG A 324 -14.24 26.67 -7.22
C ARG A 324 -14.61 26.14 -8.60
N ILE A 325 -13.65 25.52 -9.29
CA ILE A 325 -13.89 24.87 -10.58
C ILE A 325 -15.01 23.82 -10.45
N LYS A 326 -15.00 23.01 -9.37
CA LYS A 326 -16.06 22.02 -9.09
C LYS A 326 -17.45 22.62 -8.86
N GLN A 327 -17.55 23.90 -8.48
CA GLN A 327 -18.84 24.59 -8.28
C GLN A 327 -19.40 25.15 -9.59
N ILE A 328 -18.51 25.52 -10.53
CA ILE A 328 -18.86 26.19 -11.78
C ILE A 328 -19.03 25.20 -12.94
N VAL A 329 -18.24 24.13 -12.97
CA VAL A 329 -18.17 23.17 -14.07
C VAL A 329 -19.09 21.98 -13.80
N THR A 330 -19.77 21.50 -14.84
CA THR A 330 -20.66 20.33 -14.69
C THR A 330 -19.85 19.04 -14.44
N PRO A 331 -20.42 18.02 -13.76
CA PRO A 331 -19.72 16.77 -13.52
C PRO A 331 -19.21 16.08 -14.79
N ASP A 332 -19.94 16.20 -15.90
CA ASP A 332 -19.59 15.57 -17.18
C ASP A 332 -18.43 16.28 -17.87
N GLU A 333 -18.40 17.62 -17.89
CA GLU A 333 -17.24 18.37 -18.36
C GLU A 333 -16.00 18.09 -17.50
N LEU A 334 -16.18 18.00 -16.17
CA LEU A 334 -15.10 17.70 -15.27
C LEU A 334 -14.55 16.28 -15.48
N LEU A 335 -15.43 15.32 -15.80
CA LEU A 335 -15.05 13.96 -16.16
C LEU A 335 -14.26 13.93 -17.47
N GLN A 336 -14.69 14.67 -18.49
CA GLN A 336 -13.96 14.78 -19.75
C GLN A 336 -12.55 15.33 -19.53
N ILE A 337 -12.42 16.42 -18.76
CA ILE A 337 -11.13 17.00 -18.38
C ILE A 337 -10.27 15.98 -17.64
N PHE A 338 -10.87 15.20 -16.73
CA PHE A 338 -10.19 14.15 -15.98
C PHE A 338 -9.62 13.06 -16.90
N ILE A 339 -10.39 12.60 -17.88
CA ILE A 339 -9.98 11.56 -18.84
C ILE A 339 -8.79 12.05 -19.67
N GLU A 340 -8.89 13.26 -20.24
CA GLU A 340 -7.86 13.83 -21.09
C GLU A 340 -6.57 14.16 -20.32
N LEU A 341 -6.70 14.79 -19.15
CA LEU A 341 -5.56 15.22 -18.35
C LEU A 341 -4.69 14.04 -17.88
N ASN A 342 -5.33 12.90 -17.59
CA ASN A 342 -4.64 11.70 -17.10
C ASN A 342 -4.32 10.70 -18.21
N GLY A 343 -4.71 10.98 -19.47
CA GLY A 343 -4.48 10.13 -20.63
C GLY A 343 -5.02 8.71 -20.43
N LEU A 344 -6.28 8.59 -19.99
CA LEU A 344 -6.87 7.29 -19.68
C LEU A 344 -7.12 6.45 -20.95
N ASP A 345 -7.06 5.13 -20.80
CA ASP A 345 -7.39 4.20 -21.89
C ASP A 345 -8.89 4.27 -22.22
N GLN A 346 -9.26 4.02 -23.49
CA GLN A 346 -10.64 4.00 -23.97
C GLN A 346 -11.55 3.06 -23.15
N ASP A 347 -11.03 1.91 -22.70
CA ASP A 347 -11.79 0.97 -21.86
C ASP A 347 -12.17 1.57 -20.49
N VAL A 348 -11.33 2.42 -19.93
CA VAL A 348 -11.58 3.07 -18.63
C VAL A 348 -12.51 4.25 -18.81
N GLU A 349 -12.31 5.01 -19.89
CA GLU A 349 -13.21 6.07 -20.32
C GLU A 349 -14.65 5.54 -20.51
N ALA A 350 -14.84 4.47 -21.27
CA ALA A 350 -16.16 3.87 -21.48
C ALA A 350 -16.81 3.48 -20.14
N LYS A 351 -16.05 2.84 -19.24
CA LYS A 351 -16.54 2.49 -17.90
C LYS A 351 -16.92 3.69 -17.06
N LEU A 352 -16.20 4.81 -17.16
CA LEU A 352 -16.55 6.04 -16.45
C LEU A 352 -17.88 6.63 -16.95
N TRP A 353 -18.11 6.55 -18.26
CA TRP A 353 -19.37 6.99 -18.87
C TRP A 353 -20.55 6.07 -18.57
N GLU A 354 -20.32 4.80 -18.25
CA GLU A 354 -21.37 3.87 -17.77
C GLU A 354 -21.82 4.14 -16.33
N LEU A 355 -21.01 4.84 -15.52
CA LEU A 355 -21.37 5.16 -14.12
C LEU A 355 -22.48 6.21 -14.02
N THR A 356 -23.22 6.17 -12.92
CA THR A 356 -24.18 7.23 -12.58
C THR A 356 -23.46 8.55 -12.27
N PRO A 357 -24.12 9.72 -12.42
CA PRO A 357 -23.51 11.01 -12.11
C PRO A 357 -22.93 11.09 -10.69
N GLU A 358 -23.60 10.50 -9.71
CA GLU A 358 -23.15 10.46 -8.31
C GLU A 358 -21.86 9.63 -8.17
N GLN A 359 -21.82 8.47 -8.83
CA GLN A 359 -20.65 7.60 -8.84
C GLN A 359 -19.45 8.27 -9.54
N ARG A 360 -19.69 9.02 -10.63
CA ARG A 360 -18.63 9.81 -11.30
C ARG A 360 -18.03 10.84 -10.34
N ILE A 361 -18.87 11.57 -9.60
CA ILE A 361 -18.41 12.54 -8.60
C ILE A 361 -17.56 11.86 -7.52
N GLU A 362 -17.98 10.69 -7.04
CA GLU A 362 -17.21 9.91 -6.05
C GLU A 362 -15.85 9.45 -6.59
N VAL A 363 -15.76 9.06 -7.87
CA VAL A 363 -14.48 8.71 -8.51
C VAL A 363 -13.54 9.92 -8.62
N LEU A 364 -14.10 11.11 -8.85
CA LEU A 364 -13.38 12.39 -8.95
C LEU A 364 -13.06 13.04 -7.60
N ALA A 365 -13.75 12.66 -6.52
CA ALA A 365 -13.62 13.24 -5.19
C ALA A 365 -12.17 13.28 -4.66
N PRO A 366 -11.33 12.23 -4.84
CA PRO A 366 -9.95 12.23 -4.36
C PRO A 366 -9.02 13.20 -5.07
N GLY A 367 -9.44 13.76 -6.21
CA GLY A 367 -8.65 14.71 -7.00
C GLY A 367 -8.74 14.45 -8.50
N ILE A 368 -8.68 15.54 -9.27
CA ILE A 368 -8.75 15.54 -10.74
C ILE A 368 -7.44 15.04 -11.37
N TYR A 369 -6.30 15.20 -10.69
CA TYR A 369 -5.02 14.72 -11.19
C TYR A 369 -4.53 13.51 -10.40
N VAL A 370 -4.21 12.41 -11.08
CA VAL A 370 -3.78 11.16 -10.44
C VAL A 370 -2.25 11.16 -10.33
N GLN A 371 -1.75 11.56 -9.17
CA GLN A 371 -0.31 11.65 -8.88
C GLN A 371 0.28 10.32 -8.37
N ASN A 372 1.60 10.16 -8.55
CA ASN A 372 2.40 9.06 -7.96
C ASN A 372 1.94 7.64 -8.35
N VAL A 373 1.41 7.46 -9.55
CA VAL A 373 0.99 6.15 -10.07
C VAL A 373 1.81 5.76 -11.30
N ARG A 374 2.15 4.47 -11.40
CA ARG A 374 2.85 3.93 -12.58
C ARG A 374 1.94 3.83 -13.81
N ASN A 375 0.63 3.66 -13.56
CA ASN A 375 -0.41 3.58 -14.59
C ASN A 375 -1.67 4.26 -14.07
N THR A 376 -2.07 5.36 -14.70
CA THR A 376 -3.25 6.16 -14.35
C THR A 376 -4.55 5.37 -14.57
N SER A 377 -4.69 4.73 -15.73
CA SER A 377 -5.83 3.85 -16.06
C SER A 377 -6.06 2.76 -15.01
N THR A 378 -5.01 2.09 -14.52
CA THR A 378 -5.13 1.07 -13.47
C THR A 378 -5.60 1.68 -12.14
N ALA A 379 -5.06 2.82 -11.75
CA ALA A 379 -5.47 3.51 -10.52
C ALA A 379 -6.94 3.96 -10.59
N VAL A 380 -7.39 4.47 -11.74
CA VAL A 380 -8.78 4.87 -11.95
C VAL A 380 -9.72 3.65 -11.98
N ARG A 381 -9.36 2.55 -12.64
CA ARG A 381 -10.13 1.29 -12.55
C ARG A 381 -10.33 0.84 -11.10
N SER A 382 -9.30 0.96 -10.27
CA SER A 382 -9.42 0.65 -8.84
C SER A 382 -10.39 1.59 -8.11
N ARG A 383 -10.39 2.89 -8.44
CA ARG A 383 -11.39 3.84 -7.90
C ARG A 383 -12.80 3.47 -8.32
N ILE A 384 -13.01 3.14 -9.60
CA ILE A 384 -14.30 2.69 -10.13
C ILE A 384 -14.79 1.46 -9.39
N GLY A 385 -13.93 0.43 -9.23
CA GLY A 385 -14.28 -0.78 -8.48
C GLY A 385 -14.69 -0.48 -7.04
N ASN A 386 -13.97 0.40 -6.34
CA ASN A 386 -14.33 0.80 -4.99
C ASN A 386 -15.70 1.46 -4.92
N VAL A 387 -16.01 2.38 -5.84
CA VAL A 387 -17.30 3.09 -5.88
C VAL A 387 -18.45 2.14 -6.20
N LEU A 388 -18.26 1.21 -7.15
CA LEU A 388 -19.26 0.19 -7.48
C LEU A 388 -19.53 -0.77 -6.31
N GLU A 389 -18.52 -1.03 -5.47
CA GLU A 389 -18.65 -1.80 -4.24
C GLU A 389 -19.25 -0.98 -3.07
N GLY A 390 -19.65 0.29 -3.29
CA GLY A 390 -20.19 1.17 -2.26
C GLY A 390 -19.14 1.73 -1.28
N ARG A 391 -17.85 1.58 -1.59
CA ARG A 391 -16.74 2.14 -0.81
C ARG A 391 -16.34 3.50 -1.37
N LYS A 392 -15.75 4.38 -0.54
CA LYS A 392 -15.17 5.64 -1.06
C LYS A 392 -14.02 5.30 -2.02
N ALA A 393 -13.91 6.07 -3.10
CA ALA A 393 -12.96 5.80 -4.20
C ALA A 393 -11.50 5.56 -3.77
N MET A 394 -11.04 6.21 -2.69
CA MET A 394 -9.68 6.06 -2.15
C MET A 394 -9.63 5.44 -0.74
N THR A 395 -10.64 4.65 -0.36
CA THR A 395 -10.51 3.81 0.83
C THR A 395 -9.45 2.75 0.54
N ARG A 396 -8.20 3.02 0.92
CA ARG A 396 -7.21 1.95 1.04
C ARG A 396 -7.84 0.91 1.97
N ALA A 397 -7.88 -0.35 1.56
CA ALA A 397 -8.33 -1.49 2.37
C ALA A 397 -7.46 -1.73 3.64
N ARG A 398 -6.77 -0.69 4.14
CA ARG A 398 -5.84 -0.74 5.25
C ARG A 398 -6.60 -0.50 6.55
N ALA A 399 -7.05 -1.62 7.13
CA ALA A 399 -7.00 -1.86 8.58
C ALA A 399 -7.99 -1.13 9.50
N GLU A 400 -9.19 -0.76 9.04
CA GLU A 400 -10.26 -0.39 10.00
C GLU A 400 -10.98 -1.62 10.57
N GLU A 401 -11.02 -2.75 9.86
CA GLU A 401 -11.74 -3.96 10.31
C GLU A 401 -11.00 -4.76 11.41
N GLY A 402 -9.70 -4.53 11.63
CA GLY A 402 -8.91 -5.27 12.62
C GLY A 402 -8.73 -4.59 13.99
N ARG A 403 -9.21 -3.36 14.20
CA ARG A 403 -8.92 -2.58 15.43
C ARG A 403 -10.12 -2.14 16.24
N SER A 404 -11.34 -2.22 15.70
CA SER A 404 -12.56 -1.84 16.43
C SER A 404 -12.95 -2.86 17.51
N SER A 405 -12.79 -4.17 17.23
CA SER A 405 -13.22 -5.23 18.15
C SER A 405 -12.26 -5.52 19.30
N HIS A 406 -10.96 -5.19 19.19
CA HIS A 406 -9.97 -5.53 20.23
C HIS A 406 -9.69 -4.42 21.27
N ARG A 407 -10.25 -3.21 21.11
CA ARG A 407 -10.04 -2.10 22.06
C ARG A 407 -11.20 -1.90 23.06
N GLN A 408 -12.37 -2.48 22.84
CA GLN A 408 -13.47 -2.39 23.80
C GLN A 408 -13.34 -3.38 24.99
N SER A 409 -12.53 -4.45 24.88
CA SER A 409 -12.39 -5.43 25.96
C SER A 409 -11.38 -5.06 27.05
N ARG A 410 -10.56 -4.01 26.86
CA ARG A 410 -9.55 -3.59 27.87
C ARG A 410 -9.94 -2.36 28.71
N HIS A 411 -11.13 -1.78 28.51
CA HIS A 411 -11.54 -0.58 29.25
C HIS A 411 -12.58 -0.81 30.37
N THR A 412 -12.99 -2.05 30.64
CA THR A 412 -13.94 -2.39 31.72
C THR A 412 -13.28 -2.78 33.05
N LEU A 413 -11.95 -2.85 33.14
CA LEU A 413 -11.25 -3.26 34.38
C LEU A 413 -10.41 -2.16 35.08
N ARG A 414 -10.54 -0.89 34.66
CA ARG A 414 -9.75 0.21 35.26
C ARG A 414 -10.53 1.46 35.65
N SER A 415 -11.86 1.35 35.79
CA SER A 415 -12.78 2.47 36.08
C SER A 415 -13.37 2.47 37.50
N ARG A 416 -12.67 1.88 38.48
CA ARG A 416 -12.93 2.07 39.92
C ARG A 416 -11.73 2.76 40.61
N SER A 417 -11.37 3.98 40.21
CA SER A 417 -10.54 4.84 41.09
C SER A 417 -10.47 6.34 40.76
N ARG A 418 -11.30 6.89 39.86
CA ARG A 418 -11.36 8.35 39.67
C ARG A 418 -12.78 8.82 39.33
N ARG A 419 -13.63 8.90 40.37
CA ARG A 419 -14.77 9.83 40.38
C ARG A 419 -14.42 10.95 41.36
N ARG A 420 -14.04 12.09 40.82
CA ARG A 420 -14.19 13.47 41.34
C ARG A 420 -13.27 14.37 40.51
N ALA A 421 -13.83 14.95 39.45
CA ALA A 421 -13.56 16.32 39.00
C ALA A 421 -14.15 16.51 37.58
N LEU A 422 -15.17 17.38 37.54
CA LEU A 422 -15.44 18.32 36.46
C LEU A 422 -16.03 17.76 35.16
N SER A 423 -17.36 17.62 35.23
CA SER A 423 -18.31 17.99 34.19
C SER A 423 -18.20 19.49 33.84
N ALA A 424 -17.76 19.80 32.62
CA ALA A 424 -18.18 20.98 31.85
C ALA A 424 -17.38 20.96 30.54
N TRP A 425 -18.03 20.66 29.42
CA TRP A 425 -17.77 21.18 28.07
C TRP A 425 -18.54 20.33 27.06
N THR A 426 -19.83 20.60 26.98
CA THR A 426 -20.67 20.38 25.80
C THR A 426 -21.28 21.74 25.46
N HIS A 427 -21.63 21.95 24.19
CA HIS A 427 -22.16 23.18 23.58
C HIS A 427 -21.15 24.26 23.18
N TRP A 428 -20.66 24.19 21.93
CA TRP A 428 -20.42 25.40 21.13
C TRP A 428 -21.34 25.37 19.92
N GLN A 429 -22.35 26.24 19.98
CA GLN A 429 -23.37 26.44 18.97
C GLN A 429 -22.81 27.13 17.74
N TRP A 430 -23.30 26.68 16.59
CA TRP A 430 -23.53 27.54 15.44
C TRP A 430 -24.44 28.70 15.85
N THR A 431 -23.95 29.93 15.81
CA THR A 431 -24.72 31.17 15.60
C THR A 431 -23.71 32.31 15.55
N HIS A 432 -23.55 32.93 14.37
CA HIS A 432 -23.37 34.36 14.15
C HIS A 432 -22.85 34.61 12.72
N TRP A 433 -23.80 34.81 11.81
CA TRP A 433 -23.59 35.48 10.53
C TRP A 433 -23.84 36.98 10.76
N PRO A 434 -22.88 37.90 10.52
CA PRO A 434 -23.18 39.32 10.59
C PRO A 434 -23.96 39.74 9.34
N ARG A 435 -25.13 40.34 9.60
CA ARG A 435 -25.96 41.09 8.67
C ARG A 435 -25.15 42.25 8.09
N ALA A 436 -25.06 42.34 6.77
CA ALA A 436 -24.56 43.52 6.08
C ALA A 436 -25.45 44.73 6.43
N LYS A 437 -24.83 45.81 6.92
CA LYS A 437 -25.37 47.16 6.85
C LYS A 437 -24.68 47.86 5.69
N GLY A 438 -25.48 48.44 4.81
CA GLY A 438 -25.02 49.13 3.63
C GLY A 438 -24.37 50.47 3.90
N SER A 439 -23.71 50.97 2.86
CA SER A 439 -23.72 52.36 2.42
C SER A 439 -23.81 52.37 0.92
#